data_AF-A0A4V6D977-F1
#
_entry.id   AF-A0A4V6D977-F1
#
_cell.length_a   1.000
_cell.length_b   1.000
_cell.length_c   1.000
_cell.angle_alpha   90.00
_cell.angle_beta   90.00
_cell.angle_gamma   90.00
#
_symmetry.space_group_name_H-M   'P 1'
#
loop_
_entity.id
_entity.type
_entity.pdbx_description
1 polymer ?
#
loop_
_entity_poly.entity_id
_entity_poly.type
_entity_poly.pdbx_seq_one_letter_code
_entity_poly.pdbx_strand_id
1 'polypeptide(L)'
;MLGSKGEPILAEGIAARFQNICGAIIRDKLQTWIMTSNRKNVPTTTKDVLWVILKEKFTFLEGQEDSARKFAKGLHGRCFRNWRSIFNTDYVKKGKNDRDNFGRIPPEMWEEFKNTPEAKVLSEENTMKAMKAAENPHHFGAGGYAAKITKWRREEEERRIAGLPDLFEGLDERSRNWVLAQISVFTPEGKVTFKHPTITEIYKRLE
;
A
#
# COMPACT_ATOMS: atom_id res chain seq x y z
N MET A 1 -8.36 -8.99 -22.16
CA MET A 1 -9.39 -9.56 -21.25
C MET A 1 -9.28 -8.85 -19.90
N LEU A 2 -10.25 -8.88 -18.98
CA LEU A 2 -10.09 -8.31 -17.62
C LEU A 2 -10.06 -9.46 -16.60
N GLY A 3 -9.24 -9.36 -15.56
CA GLY A 3 -9.16 -10.30 -14.45
C GLY A 3 -10.34 -10.14 -13.52
N SER A 4 -10.48 -11.05 -12.55
CA SER A 4 -11.64 -11.16 -11.65
C SER A 4 -11.97 -9.89 -10.84
N LYS A 5 -11.08 -8.90 -10.77
CA LYS A 5 -11.28 -7.61 -10.09
C LYS A 5 -11.49 -6.42 -11.04
N GLY A 6 -11.73 -6.66 -12.33
CA GLY A 6 -11.87 -5.61 -13.36
C GLY A 6 -10.55 -4.97 -13.77
N GLU A 7 -9.42 -5.59 -13.39
CA GLU A 7 -8.09 -5.21 -13.84
C GLU A 7 -7.89 -5.73 -15.26
N PRO A 8 -7.34 -4.95 -16.19
CA PRO A 8 -7.00 -5.49 -17.50
C PRO A 8 -6.02 -6.67 -17.38
N ILE A 9 -6.41 -7.87 -17.86
CA ILE A 9 -5.49 -8.94 -18.32
C ILE A 9 -4.80 -8.36 -19.54
N LEU A 10 -3.81 -7.57 -19.22
CA LEU A 10 -2.83 -7.01 -20.11
C LEU A 10 -1.67 -7.97 -20.08
N ALA A 11 -1.16 -8.34 -21.26
CA ALA A 11 0.11 -9.05 -21.36
C ALA A 11 1.16 -8.35 -20.48
N GLU A 12 2.05 -9.14 -19.87
CA GLU A 12 3.11 -8.64 -18.99
C GLU A 12 3.84 -7.48 -19.70
N GLY A 13 3.84 -6.30 -19.07
CA GLY A 13 4.36 -5.05 -19.66
C GLY A 13 3.31 -4.01 -20.05
N ILE A 14 2.11 -4.39 -20.55
CA ILE A 14 1.08 -3.40 -20.88
C ILE A 14 0.43 -2.84 -19.61
N ALA A 15 0.28 -3.66 -18.56
CA ALA A 15 -0.18 -3.21 -17.24
C ALA A 15 0.77 -2.17 -16.63
N ALA A 16 2.08 -2.42 -16.72
CA ALA A 16 3.11 -1.48 -16.27
C ALA A 16 3.07 -0.17 -17.07
N ARG A 17 2.95 -0.26 -18.41
CA ARG A 17 2.78 0.91 -19.28
C ARG A 17 1.55 1.73 -18.90
N PHE A 18 0.42 1.09 -18.64
CA PHE A 18 -0.81 1.76 -18.19
C PHE A 18 -0.60 2.52 -16.89
N GLN A 19 0.03 1.88 -15.90
CA GLN A 19 0.35 2.52 -14.62
C GLN A 19 1.32 3.69 -14.77
N ASN A 20 2.35 3.55 -15.60
CA ASN A 20 3.32 4.60 -15.87
C ASN A 20 2.69 5.81 -16.54
N ILE A 21 1.82 5.59 -17.53
CA ILE A 21 1.08 6.66 -18.22
C ILE A 21 0.13 7.37 -17.25
N CYS A 22 -0.63 6.61 -16.43
CA CYS A 22 -1.44 7.20 -15.36
C CYS A 22 -0.61 8.07 -14.41
N GLY A 23 0.58 7.61 -14.02
CA GLY A 23 1.51 8.38 -13.20
C GLY A 23 1.97 9.67 -13.88
N ALA A 24 2.34 9.59 -15.16
CA ALA A 24 2.78 10.74 -15.95
C ALA A 24 1.67 11.79 -16.13
N ILE A 25 0.46 11.36 -16.49
CA ILE A 25 -0.71 12.25 -16.64
C ILE A 25 -0.99 13.00 -15.35
N ILE A 26 -0.95 12.30 -14.21
CA ILE A 26 -1.18 12.92 -12.89
C ILE A 26 -0.12 13.98 -12.59
N ARG A 27 1.16 13.68 -12.82
CA ARG A 27 2.26 14.63 -12.60
C ARG A 27 2.22 15.82 -13.55
N ASP A 28 1.69 15.65 -14.76
CA ASP A 28 1.60 16.74 -15.74
C ASP A 28 0.39 17.65 -15.48
N LYS A 29 -0.77 17.07 -15.17
CA LYS A 29 -2.06 17.78 -15.12
C LYS A 29 -2.51 18.21 -13.73
N LEU A 30 -2.01 17.58 -12.67
CA LEU A 30 -2.43 17.89 -11.29
C LEU A 30 -1.40 18.69 -10.47
N GLN A 31 -0.43 19.34 -11.13
CA GLN A 31 0.58 20.17 -10.45
C GLN A 31 -0.05 21.28 -9.59
N THR A 32 -1.01 22.01 -10.17
CA THR A 32 -1.74 23.09 -9.47
C THR A 32 -2.73 22.60 -8.41
N TRP A 33 -2.92 21.28 -8.30
CA TRP A 33 -3.77 20.65 -7.29
C TRP A 33 -2.94 20.09 -6.11
N ILE A 34 -1.65 20.43 -6.02
CA ILE A 34 -0.77 19.92 -4.97
C ILE A 34 -1.21 20.28 -3.55
N MET A 35 -2.00 21.34 -3.36
CA MET A 35 -2.59 21.67 -2.04
C MET A 35 -3.76 20.78 -1.65
N THR A 36 -4.40 20.11 -2.62
CA THR A 36 -5.59 19.29 -2.37
C THR A 36 -5.25 17.94 -1.75
N SER A 37 -5.30 17.83 -0.42
CA SER A 37 -4.95 16.61 0.32
C SER A 37 -5.79 15.40 -0.08
N ASN A 38 -7.06 15.64 -0.44
CA ASN A 38 -8.00 14.63 -0.88
C ASN A 38 -8.38 14.78 -2.35
N ARG A 39 -8.05 13.78 -3.19
CA ARG A 39 -8.46 13.75 -4.61
C ARG A 39 -9.99 13.87 -4.80
N LYS A 40 -10.80 13.58 -3.79
CA LYS A 40 -12.25 13.84 -3.86
C LYS A 40 -12.55 15.30 -4.20
N ASN A 41 -11.73 16.25 -3.71
CA ASN A 41 -11.91 17.68 -3.91
C ASN A 41 -11.45 18.17 -5.30
N VAL A 42 -10.72 17.33 -6.06
CA VAL A 42 -10.42 17.63 -7.47
C VAL A 42 -11.74 17.56 -8.27
N PRO A 43 -12.11 18.59 -9.06
CA PRO A 43 -13.33 18.61 -9.84
C PRO A 43 -13.51 17.38 -10.72
N THR A 44 -14.77 16.97 -10.93
CA THR A 44 -15.13 15.88 -11.84
C THR A 44 -14.69 16.18 -13.28
N THR A 45 -14.83 17.42 -13.73
CA THR A 45 -14.35 17.89 -15.03
C THR A 45 -12.86 17.60 -15.22
N THR A 46 -12.01 17.95 -14.25
CA THR A 46 -10.58 17.62 -14.28
C THR A 46 -10.35 16.11 -14.35
N LYS A 47 -11.08 15.33 -13.54
CA LYS A 47 -10.97 13.85 -13.55
C LYS A 47 -11.35 13.24 -14.91
N ASP A 48 -12.29 13.84 -15.62
CA ASP A 48 -12.73 13.42 -16.94
C ASP A 48 -11.71 13.77 -18.02
N VAL A 49 -11.07 14.95 -17.93
CA VAL A 49 -9.92 15.29 -18.80
C VAL A 49 -8.78 14.28 -18.65
N LEU A 50 -8.45 13.87 -17.42
CA LEU A 50 -7.42 12.82 -17.20
C LEU A 50 -7.82 11.49 -17.85
N TRP A 51 -9.11 11.16 -17.88
CA TRP A 51 -9.61 9.96 -18.54
C TRP A 51 -9.50 10.07 -20.06
N VAL A 52 -9.88 11.21 -20.65
CA VAL A 52 -9.77 11.44 -22.10
C VAL A 52 -8.32 11.28 -22.58
N ILE A 53 -7.37 11.92 -21.89
CA ILE A 53 -5.93 11.81 -22.23
C ILE A 53 -5.43 10.36 -22.13
N LEU A 54 -5.89 9.62 -21.12
CA LEU A 54 -5.54 8.21 -20.97
C LEU A 54 -6.15 7.37 -22.10
N LYS A 55 -7.42 7.63 -22.44
CA LYS A 55 -8.15 6.91 -23.49
C LYS A 55 -7.50 7.08 -24.86
N GLU A 56 -6.94 8.24 -25.17
CA GLU A 56 -6.18 8.46 -26.41
C GLU A 56 -4.95 7.55 -26.54
N LYS A 57 -4.41 7.02 -25.44
CA LYS A 57 -3.21 6.17 -25.45
C LYS A 57 -3.51 4.66 -25.48
N PHE A 58 -4.78 4.27 -25.37
CA PHE A 58 -5.19 2.87 -25.24
C PHE A 58 -6.45 2.56 -26.04
N THR A 59 -6.41 1.47 -26.80
CA THR A 59 -7.60 0.89 -27.42
C THR A 59 -8.25 -0.07 -26.44
N PHE A 60 -9.55 0.13 -26.17
CA PHE A 60 -10.34 -0.75 -25.32
C PHE A 60 -11.26 -1.63 -26.17
N LEU A 61 -11.47 -2.87 -25.75
CA LEU A 61 -12.48 -3.73 -26.38
C LEU A 61 -13.88 -3.21 -26.07
N GLU A 62 -14.83 -3.53 -26.95
CA GLU A 62 -16.23 -3.17 -26.79
C GLU A 62 -16.78 -3.66 -25.44
N GLY A 63 -17.56 -2.82 -24.76
CA GLY A 63 -18.11 -3.10 -23.43
C GLY A 63 -17.12 -3.02 -22.25
N GLN A 64 -15.82 -2.76 -22.48
CA GLN A 64 -14.82 -2.72 -21.40
C GLN A 64 -14.48 -1.31 -20.89
N GLU A 65 -14.98 -0.27 -21.56
CA GLU A 65 -14.59 1.11 -21.29
C GLU A 65 -14.95 1.56 -19.86
N ASP A 66 -16.16 1.25 -19.38
CA ASP A 66 -16.61 1.66 -18.05
C ASP A 66 -15.79 1.02 -16.92
N SER A 67 -15.47 -0.25 -17.08
CA SER A 67 -14.61 -0.98 -16.15
C SER A 67 -13.20 -0.40 -16.13
N ALA A 68 -12.63 -0.12 -17.31
CA ALA A 68 -11.33 0.52 -17.44
C ALA A 68 -11.31 1.94 -16.84
N ARG A 69 -12.38 2.72 -17.03
CA ARG A 69 -12.53 4.06 -16.43
C ARG A 69 -12.60 3.99 -14.92
N LYS A 70 -13.35 3.02 -14.36
CA LYS A 70 -13.42 2.79 -12.90
C LYS A 70 -12.04 2.41 -12.33
N PHE A 71 -11.32 1.52 -13.01
CA PHE A 71 -9.98 1.12 -12.62
C PHE A 71 -8.99 2.30 -12.68
N ALA A 72 -8.98 3.05 -13.78
CA ALA A 72 -8.16 4.25 -13.97
C ALA A 72 -8.43 5.30 -12.89
N LYS A 73 -9.70 5.52 -12.52
CA LYS A 73 -10.05 6.43 -11.41
C LYS A 73 -9.40 6.01 -10.09
N GLY A 74 -9.38 4.71 -9.76
CA GLY A 74 -8.70 4.21 -8.56
C GLY A 74 -7.18 4.39 -8.63
N LEU A 75 -6.60 4.07 -9.78
CA LEU A 75 -5.17 4.18 -10.03
C LEU A 75 -4.66 5.62 -10.01
N HIS A 76 -5.35 6.55 -10.68
CA HIS A 76 -5.10 7.99 -10.60
C HIS A 76 -5.07 8.50 -9.17
N GLY A 77 -5.95 7.99 -8.30
CA GLY A 77 -5.92 8.31 -6.87
C GLY A 77 -4.67 7.81 -6.15
N ARG A 78 -4.21 6.59 -6.45
CA ARG A 78 -2.96 6.05 -5.92
C ARG A 78 -1.74 6.84 -6.43
N CYS A 79 -1.68 7.11 -7.73
CA CYS A 79 -0.60 7.89 -8.35
C CYS A 79 -0.50 9.29 -7.76
N PHE A 80 -1.62 9.98 -7.54
CA PHE A 80 -1.64 11.33 -6.95
C PHE A 80 -1.13 11.34 -5.51
N ARG A 81 -1.57 10.40 -4.68
CA ARG A 81 -1.06 10.26 -3.30
C ARG A 81 0.43 9.94 -3.27
N ASN A 82 0.87 9.00 -4.11
CA ASN A 82 2.28 8.62 -4.19
C ASN A 82 3.15 9.81 -4.64
N TRP A 83 2.70 10.54 -5.66
CA TRP A 83 3.36 11.75 -6.15
C TRP A 83 3.51 12.80 -5.04
N ARG A 84 2.44 13.11 -4.30
CA ARG A 84 2.50 14.01 -3.12
C ARG A 84 3.46 13.50 -2.05
N SER A 85 3.48 12.19 -1.80
CA SER A 85 4.39 11.59 -0.81
C SER A 85 5.85 11.71 -1.22
N ILE A 86 6.16 11.45 -2.49
CA ILE A 86 7.52 11.66 -3.04
C ILE A 86 7.88 13.13 -2.92
N PHE A 87 6.97 14.04 -3.25
CA PHE A 87 7.16 15.47 -3.09
C PHE A 87 7.56 15.88 -1.68
N ASN A 88 6.80 15.40 -0.69
CA ASN A 88 7.09 15.69 0.71
C ASN A 88 8.44 15.09 1.16
N THR A 89 8.71 13.83 0.83
CA THR A 89 9.93 13.15 1.28
C THR A 89 11.19 13.71 0.61
N ASP A 90 11.16 13.90 -0.70
CA ASP A 90 12.37 14.21 -1.46
C ASP A 90 12.66 15.71 -1.53
N TYR A 91 11.63 16.55 -1.60
CA TYR A 91 11.82 17.99 -1.84
C TYR A 91 11.61 18.81 -0.57
N VAL A 92 10.65 18.43 0.28
CA VAL A 92 10.44 19.13 1.56
C VAL A 92 11.43 18.63 2.62
N LYS A 93 11.50 17.32 2.87
CA LYS A 93 12.35 16.77 3.94
C LYS A 93 13.83 16.69 3.58
N LYS A 94 14.18 16.22 2.38
CA LYS A 94 15.58 16.07 1.94
C LYS A 94 16.14 17.31 1.24
N GLY A 95 15.29 18.33 0.98
CA GLY A 95 15.73 19.57 0.34
C GLY A 95 16.25 19.41 -1.09
N LYS A 96 15.84 18.36 -1.83
CA LYS A 96 16.20 18.26 -3.26
C LYS A 96 15.63 19.47 -4.00
N ASN A 97 16.39 20.00 -4.94
CA ASN A 97 15.98 21.12 -5.79
C ASN A 97 15.76 20.62 -7.21
N ASP A 98 14.52 20.65 -7.71
CA ASP A 98 14.21 20.34 -9.11
C ASP A 98 13.10 21.22 -9.70
N ARG A 99 13.13 22.52 -9.41
CA ARG A 99 12.18 23.50 -9.98
C ARG A 99 11.92 23.32 -11.49
N ASP A 100 12.93 22.87 -12.24
CA ASP A 100 12.85 22.58 -13.67
C ASP A 100 11.83 21.48 -14.04
N ASN A 101 11.63 20.48 -13.17
CA ASN A 101 10.67 19.39 -13.41
C ASN A 101 9.21 19.76 -13.03
N PHE A 102 9.03 20.77 -12.18
CA PHE A 102 7.73 21.15 -11.62
C PHE A 102 7.37 22.62 -11.77
N GLY A 103 7.87 23.24 -12.84
CA GLY A 103 7.68 24.66 -13.12
C GLY A 103 6.23 25.13 -13.28
N ARG A 104 5.22 24.23 -13.31
CA ARG A 104 3.79 24.63 -13.30
C ARG A 104 3.22 24.79 -11.89
N ILE A 105 3.96 24.46 -10.83
CA ILE A 105 3.56 24.75 -9.46
C ILE A 105 3.94 26.21 -9.16
N PRO A 106 2.97 27.10 -8.86
CA PRO A 106 3.28 28.47 -8.46
C PRO A 106 4.19 28.51 -7.23
N PRO A 107 5.19 29.41 -7.16
CA PRO A 107 6.07 29.54 -5.99
C PRO A 107 5.32 29.71 -4.67
N GLU A 108 4.24 30.50 -4.67
CA GLU A 108 3.37 30.71 -3.50
C GLU A 108 2.74 29.39 -3.00
N MET A 109 2.21 28.60 -3.93
CA MET A 109 1.61 27.30 -3.64
C MET A 109 2.65 26.31 -3.11
N TRP A 110 3.89 26.42 -3.59
CA TRP A 110 5.00 25.62 -3.09
C TRP A 110 5.40 25.98 -1.66
N GLU A 111 5.49 27.28 -1.34
CA GLU A 111 5.76 27.73 0.02
C GLU A 111 4.63 27.34 1.00
N GLU A 112 3.38 27.45 0.57
CA GLU A 112 2.23 27.03 1.37
C GLU A 112 2.23 25.51 1.63
N PHE A 113 2.53 24.72 0.60
CA PHE A 113 2.62 23.25 0.70
C PHE A 113 3.67 22.82 1.72
N LYS A 114 4.85 23.47 1.75
CA LYS A 114 5.92 23.18 2.72
C LYS A 114 5.50 23.51 4.16
N ASN A 115 4.67 24.52 4.35
CA ASN A 115 4.36 25.07 5.66
C ASN A 115 2.99 24.67 6.20
N THR A 116 2.22 23.83 5.50
CA THR A 116 0.87 23.44 5.92
C THR A 116 0.91 22.71 7.28
N PRO A 117 0.20 23.21 8.32
CA PRO A 117 0.17 22.59 9.65
C PRO A 117 -0.27 21.11 9.62
N GLU A 118 -1.24 20.79 8.77
CA GLU A 118 -1.74 19.43 8.55
C GLU A 118 -0.64 18.46 8.11
N ALA A 119 0.30 18.91 7.27
CA ALA A 119 1.39 18.09 6.77
C ALA A 119 2.42 17.78 7.87
N LYS A 120 2.65 18.74 8.78
CA LYS A 120 3.54 18.56 9.95
C LYS A 120 2.94 17.56 10.93
N VAL A 121 1.69 17.75 11.33
CA VAL A 121 0.97 16.82 12.22
C VAL A 121 0.92 15.41 11.64
N LEU A 122 0.52 15.26 10.38
CA LEU A 122 0.46 13.95 9.74
C LEU A 122 1.84 13.30 9.61
N SER A 123 2.90 14.08 9.41
CA SER A 123 4.27 13.57 9.38
C SER A 123 4.70 13.05 10.75
N GLU A 124 4.41 13.78 11.82
CA GLU A 124 4.72 13.37 13.20
C GLU A 124 3.94 12.11 13.59
N GLU A 125 2.64 12.07 13.30
CA GLU A 125 1.81 10.89 13.53
C GLU A 125 2.33 9.65 12.79
N ASN A 126 2.68 9.80 11.51
CA ASN A 126 3.22 8.71 10.72
C ASN A 126 4.60 8.27 11.22
N THR A 127 5.42 9.20 11.72
CA THR A 127 6.71 8.89 12.33
C THR A 127 6.52 8.09 13.61
N MET A 128 5.60 8.51 14.49
CA MET A 128 5.25 7.75 15.69
C MET A 128 4.71 6.35 15.37
N LYS A 129 3.83 6.23 14.37
CA LYS A 129 3.32 4.93 13.91
C LYS A 129 4.44 4.05 13.35
N ALA A 130 5.36 4.62 12.58
CA ALA A 130 6.52 3.90 12.04
C ALA A 130 7.47 3.44 13.15
N MET A 131 7.73 4.26 14.16
CA MET A 131 8.55 3.88 15.32
C MET A 131 7.90 2.71 16.08
N LYS A 132 6.60 2.78 16.36
CA LYS A 132 5.86 1.67 16.99
C LYS A 132 5.88 0.39 16.14
N ALA A 133 5.74 0.52 14.82
CA ALA A 133 5.82 -0.63 13.91
C ALA A 133 7.24 -1.22 13.80
N ALA A 134 8.28 -0.41 14.04
CA ALA A 134 9.67 -0.86 14.01
C ALA A 134 10.04 -1.70 15.25
N GLU A 135 9.32 -1.56 16.37
CA GLU A 135 9.51 -2.39 17.57
C GLU A 135 9.20 -3.86 17.30
N ASN A 136 8.16 -4.13 16.50
CA ASN A 136 7.73 -5.48 16.11
C ASN A 136 7.51 -5.56 14.59
N PRO A 137 8.60 -5.65 13.81
CA PRO A 137 8.51 -5.59 12.35
C PRO A 137 7.74 -6.78 11.78
N HIS A 138 6.92 -6.53 10.76
CA HIS A 138 6.29 -7.62 10.00
C HIS A 138 7.34 -8.31 9.12
N HIS A 139 7.48 -9.64 9.26
CA HIS A 139 8.36 -10.44 8.41
C HIS A 139 7.77 -10.80 7.05
N PHE A 140 6.45 -10.79 6.93
CA PHE A 140 5.73 -11.13 5.69
C PHE A 140 4.80 -10.00 5.26
N GLY A 141 4.83 -9.69 3.95
CA GLY A 141 3.76 -8.94 3.30
C GLY A 141 2.57 -9.84 2.94
N ALA A 142 1.49 -9.26 2.41
CA ALA A 142 0.27 -9.99 2.08
C ALA A 142 0.49 -11.22 1.17
N GLY A 143 1.34 -11.09 0.14
CA GLY A 143 1.70 -12.22 -0.73
C GLY A 143 2.52 -13.30 -0.02
N GLY A 144 3.37 -12.90 0.94
CA GLY A 144 4.16 -13.82 1.76
C GLY A 144 3.28 -14.67 2.68
N TYR A 145 2.25 -14.06 3.29
CA TYR A 145 1.26 -14.78 4.08
C TYR A 145 0.52 -15.84 3.26
N ALA A 146 0.00 -15.46 2.08
CA ALA A 146 -0.75 -16.40 1.23
C ALA A 146 0.06 -17.66 0.89
N ALA A 147 1.36 -17.51 0.59
CA ALA A 147 2.24 -18.63 0.33
C ALA A 147 2.50 -19.50 1.58
N LYS A 148 2.62 -18.89 2.77
CA LYS A 148 2.95 -19.59 4.02
C LYS A 148 1.77 -20.30 4.66
N ILE A 149 0.56 -19.73 4.58
CA ILE A 149 -0.66 -20.31 5.17
C ILE A 149 -0.86 -21.76 4.72
N THR A 150 -0.71 -22.04 3.43
CA THR A 150 -0.85 -23.40 2.89
C THR A 150 0.14 -24.38 3.53
N LYS A 151 1.38 -23.95 3.76
CA LYS A 151 2.41 -24.78 4.41
C LYS A 151 2.07 -25.03 5.88
N TRP A 152 1.66 -23.98 6.59
CA TRP A 152 1.32 -24.06 8.01
C TRP A 152 0.11 -24.96 8.27
N ARG A 153 -0.96 -24.86 7.46
CA ARG A 153 -2.14 -25.72 7.60
C ARG A 153 -1.79 -27.20 7.43
N ARG A 154 -0.87 -27.51 6.50
CA ARG A 154 -0.37 -28.88 6.32
C ARG A 154 0.42 -29.35 7.54
N GLU A 155 1.34 -28.52 8.06
CA GLU A 155 2.12 -28.85 9.26
C GLU A 155 1.24 -29.02 10.51
N GLU A 156 0.22 -28.19 10.68
CA GLU A 156 -0.77 -28.31 11.77
C GLU A 156 -1.56 -29.62 11.65
N GLU A 157 -2.01 -29.98 10.44
CA GLU A 157 -2.73 -31.23 10.20
C GLU A 157 -1.85 -32.48 10.41
N GLU A 158 -0.60 -32.44 9.98
CA GLU A 158 0.38 -33.51 10.24
C GLU A 158 0.57 -33.72 11.74
N ARG A 159 0.66 -32.64 12.53
CA ARG A 159 0.75 -32.72 14.00
C ARG A 159 -0.52 -33.27 14.64
N ARG A 160 -1.69 -32.87 14.13
CA ARG A 160 -3.00 -33.39 14.57
C ARG A 160 -3.08 -34.89 14.34
N ILE A 161 -2.66 -35.37 13.16
CA ILE A 161 -2.60 -36.81 12.83
C ILE A 161 -1.62 -37.56 13.74
N ALA A 162 -0.50 -36.94 14.10
CA ALA A 162 0.47 -37.50 15.03
C ALA A 162 0.01 -37.49 16.51
N GLY A 163 -1.18 -36.97 16.81
CA GLY A 163 -1.73 -36.89 18.17
C GLY A 163 -1.02 -35.87 19.07
N LEU A 164 -0.30 -34.91 18.47
CA LEU A 164 0.34 -33.83 19.23
C LEU A 164 -0.69 -32.77 19.62
N PRO A 165 -0.50 -32.10 20.78
CA PRO A 165 -1.39 -31.02 21.20
C PRO A 165 -1.35 -29.83 20.22
N ASP A 166 -2.50 -29.17 20.04
CA ASP A 166 -2.60 -27.92 19.28
C ASP A 166 -1.95 -26.79 20.10
N LEU A 167 -0.86 -26.23 19.57
CA LEU A 167 -0.12 -25.18 20.25
C LEU A 167 -0.83 -23.83 20.23
N PHE A 168 -1.89 -23.70 19.44
CA PHE A 168 -2.61 -22.46 19.24
C PHE A 168 -4.09 -22.60 19.56
N GLU A 169 -4.43 -23.55 20.44
CA GLU A 169 -5.79 -23.71 20.94
C GLU A 169 -6.32 -22.37 21.50
N GLY A 170 -7.56 -22.03 21.16
CA GLY A 170 -8.18 -20.74 21.54
C GLY A 170 -7.87 -19.57 20.60
N LEU A 171 -6.81 -19.62 19.79
CA LEU A 171 -6.50 -18.55 18.84
C LEU A 171 -7.31 -18.65 17.55
N ASP A 172 -7.82 -17.51 17.09
CA ASP A 172 -8.42 -17.39 15.75
C ASP A 172 -7.36 -17.52 14.63
N GLU A 173 -7.81 -17.78 13.41
CA GLU A 173 -6.92 -18.03 12.26
C GLU A 173 -5.92 -16.90 12.01
N ARG A 174 -6.32 -15.64 12.19
CA ARG A 174 -5.44 -14.49 11.96
C ARG A 174 -4.35 -14.43 13.03
N SER A 175 -4.71 -14.66 14.28
CA SER A 175 -3.77 -14.69 15.41
C SER A 175 -2.77 -15.83 15.27
N ARG A 176 -3.23 -17.04 14.88
CA ARG A 176 -2.38 -18.19 14.55
C ARG A 176 -1.34 -17.84 13.48
N ASN A 177 -1.81 -17.28 12.35
CA ASN A 177 -0.94 -16.89 11.25
C ASN A 177 0.08 -15.82 11.65
N TRP A 178 -0.31 -14.88 12.52
CA TRP A 178 0.59 -13.87 13.04
C TRP A 178 1.69 -14.48 13.91
N VAL A 179 1.35 -15.43 14.80
CA VAL A 179 2.33 -16.13 15.66
C VAL A 179 3.32 -16.94 14.83
N LEU A 180 2.83 -17.73 13.87
CA LEU A 180 3.65 -18.52 12.95
C LEU A 180 4.53 -17.67 12.01
N ALA A 181 4.11 -16.44 11.75
CA ALA A 181 4.89 -15.47 10.99
C ALA A 181 6.06 -14.88 11.78
N GLN A 182 6.04 -14.96 13.11
CA GLN A 182 7.16 -14.52 13.95
C GLN A 182 8.24 -15.59 14.01
N ILE A 183 9.47 -15.18 14.34
CA ILE A 183 10.56 -16.11 14.63
C ILE A 183 10.28 -16.75 16.00
N SER A 184 9.41 -17.77 16.00
CA SER A 184 9.02 -18.55 17.17
C SER A 184 9.84 -19.82 17.29
N VAL A 185 10.32 -20.12 18.50
CA VAL A 185 10.93 -21.41 18.85
C VAL A 185 9.93 -22.18 19.70
N PHE A 186 9.63 -23.40 19.27
CA PHE A 186 8.79 -24.33 20.01
C PHE A 186 9.67 -25.14 20.97
N THR A 187 9.40 -25.07 22.27
CA THR A 187 10.11 -25.90 23.25
C THR A 187 9.63 -27.34 23.18
N PRO A 188 10.42 -28.32 23.65
CA PRO A 188 9.97 -29.71 23.76
C PRO A 188 8.70 -29.88 24.61
N GLU A 189 8.42 -28.96 25.55
CA GLU A 189 7.17 -28.95 26.33
C GLU A 189 5.97 -28.38 25.55
N GLY A 190 6.13 -28.05 24.27
CA GLY A 190 5.08 -27.48 23.43
C GLY A 190 4.86 -25.97 23.61
N LYS A 191 5.73 -25.27 24.35
CA LYS A 191 5.54 -23.83 24.59
C LYS A 191 6.13 -23.01 23.44
N VAL A 192 5.38 -21.99 23.01
CA VAL A 192 5.86 -21.02 22.02
C VAL A 192 6.70 -19.96 22.71
N THR A 193 7.93 -19.76 22.26
CA THR A 193 8.82 -18.70 22.73
C THR A 193 9.25 -17.82 21.57
N PHE A 194 9.43 -16.52 21.83
CA PHE A 194 9.79 -15.55 20.81
C PHE A 194 11.13 -14.92 21.14
N LYS A 195 11.90 -14.57 20.10
CA LYS A 195 13.19 -13.90 20.26
C LYS A 195 13.06 -12.50 20.89
N HIS A 196 11.97 -11.79 20.61
CA HIS A 196 11.74 -10.44 21.11
C HIS A 196 10.72 -10.44 22.27
N PRO A 197 11.03 -9.83 23.43
CA PRO A 197 10.17 -9.85 24.61
C PRO A 197 8.81 -9.16 24.39
N THR A 198 8.76 -8.15 23.53
CA THR A 198 7.54 -7.45 23.11
C THR A 198 6.56 -8.38 22.39
N ILE A 199 7.05 -9.36 21.61
CA ILE A 199 6.20 -10.34 20.92
C ILE A 199 5.57 -11.30 21.94
N THR A 200 6.31 -11.67 22.98
CA THR A 200 5.78 -12.49 24.10
C THR A 200 4.65 -11.77 24.82
N GLU A 201 4.74 -10.46 25.05
CA GLU A 201 3.65 -9.68 25.64
C GLU A 201 2.42 -9.59 24.73
N ILE A 202 2.61 -9.45 23.42
CA ILE A 202 1.50 -9.44 22.45
C ILE A 202 0.81 -10.81 22.44
N TYR A 203 1.59 -11.89 22.41
CA TYR A 203 1.06 -13.26 22.41
C TYR A 203 0.20 -13.55 23.65
N LYS A 204 0.65 -13.12 24.84
CA LYS A 204 -0.15 -13.23 26.08
C LYS A 204 -1.48 -12.45 26.06
N ARG A 205 -1.66 -11.49 25.15
CA ARG A 205 -2.93 -10.77 24.95
C ARG A 205 -3.83 -11.44 23.92
N LEU A 206 -3.29 -12.39 23.16
CA LEU A 206 -4.04 -13.16 22.17
C LEU A 206 -4.63 -14.43 22.79
N GLU A 207 -3.94 -15.03 23.77
CA GLU A 207 -4.48 -16.06 24.69
C GLU A 207 -5.62 -15.50 25.57
#